data_AF-A0A7W8K2J6-F1
#
_entry.id   AF-A0A7W8K2J6-F1
#
_cell.length_a   1.000
_cell.length_b   1.000
_cell.length_c   1.000
_cell.angle_alpha   90.00
_cell.angle_beta   90.00
_cell.angle_gamma   90.00
#
_symmetry.space_group_name_H-M   'P 1'
#
loop_
_entity.id
_entity.type
_entity.pdbx_description
1 polymer ?
#
loop_
_entity_poly.entity_id
_entity_poly.type
_entity_poly.pdbx_seq_one_letter_code
_entity_poly.pdbx_strand_id
1 'polypeptide(L)'
;MERTNFQLAELIYLVQGDEWYDLHSGYKFTGLQYDPRSQGVVLSWARGRWGGPSQPAKLALRFSGVDHFSVHPRDPELPYTEDTSLAEVAYLSPEDLSENELGRMGMEEQATDQSFLIFHFQSEQKIVVRSQQVSLHVFEQPAEV
;
A
#
# COMPACT_ATOMS: atom_id res chain seq x y z
N MET A 1 4.72 -13.98 3.79
CA MET A 1 3.56 -13.13 4.07
C MET A 1 2.44 -13.65 3.21
N GLU A 2 1.38 -14.15 3.83
CA GLU A 2 0.20 -14.61 3.12
C GLU A 2 -0.59 -13.40 2.61
N ARG A 3 -0.85 -13.36 1.30
CA ARG A 3 -1.75 -12.37 0.69
C ARG A 3 -3.09 -13.05 0.47
N THR A 4 -4.10 -12.53 1.13
CA THR A 4 -5.46 -13.02 0.95
C THR A 4 -6.17 -12.04 0.03
N ASN A 5 -6.91 -12.54 -0.97
CA ASN A 5 -7.90 -11.83 -1.78
C ASN A 5 -7.43 -10.70 -2.73
N PHE A 6 -6.13 -10.48 -2.95
CA PHE A 6 -5.64 -9.55 -3.98
C PHE A 6 -4.25 -9.92 -4.53
N GLN A 7 -3.90 -9.32 -5.66
CA GLN A 7 -2.56 -9.34 -6.29
C GLN A 7 -2.04 -7.90 -6.49
N LEU A 8 -0.72 -7.75 -6.62
CA LEU A 8 -0.10 -6.46 -6.90
C LEU A 8 0.36 -6.43 -8.36
N ALA A 9 -0.24 -5.58 -9.18
CA ALA A 9 0.10 -5.48 -10.60
C ALA A 9 0.68 -4.10 -10.96
N GLU A 10 1.64 -4.11 -11.88
CA GLU A 10 2.30 -2.91 -12.45
C GLU A 10 2.73 -1.87 -11.40
N LEU A 11 3.10 -2.33 -10.20
CA LEU A 11 3.52 -1.54 -9.05
C LEU A 11 2.48 -0.55 -8.49
N ILE A 12 1.38 -0.27 -9.18
CA ILE A 12 0.39 0.74 -8.74
C ILE A 12 -1.02 0.18 -8.56
N TYR A 13 -1.28 -1.06 -8.98
CA TYR A 13 -2.61 -1.66 -8.92
C TYR A 13 -2.72 -2.71 -7.83
N LEU A 14 -3.84 -2.66 -7.09
CA LEU A 14 -4.34 -3.82 -6.37
C LEU A 14 -5.42 -4.49 -7.23
N VAL A 15 -5.27 -5.78 -7.48
CA VAL A 15 -6.19 -6.56 -8.32
C VAL A 15 -6.96 -7.56 -7.48
N GLN A 16 -8.30 -7.53 -7.55
CA GLN A 16 -9.19 -8.47 -6.85
C GLN A 16 -10.22 -9.05 -7.83
N GLY A 17 -10.00 -10.28 -8.28
CA GLY A 17 -10.79 -10.85 -9.38
C GLY A 17 -10.53 -10.08 -10.68
N ASP A 18 -11.59 -9.59 -11.31
CA ASP A 18 -11.51 -8.78 -12.55
C ASP A 18 -11.39 -7.27 -12.27
N GLU A 19 -11.40 -6.86 -11.00
CA GLU A 19 -11.34 -5.45 -10.59
C GLU A 19 -9.90 -4.98 -10.38
N TRP A 20 -9.58 -3.80 -10.95
CA TRP A 20 -8.27 -3.17 -10.88
C TRP A 20 -8.37 -1.82 -10.17
N TYR A 21 -7.62 -1.68 -9.08
CA TYR A 21 -7.63 -0.48 -8.25
C TYR A 21 -6.31 0.30 -8.38
N ASP A 22 -6.34 1.40 -9.14
CA ASP A 22 -5.19 2.30 -9.34
C ASP A 22 -4.92 3.15 -8.08
N LEU A 23 -3.89 2.79 -7.32
CA LEU A 23 -3.49 3.52 -6.11
C LEU A 23 -2.72 4.82 -6.40
N HIS A 24 -2.23 5.02 -7.62
CA HIS A 24 -1.45 6.20 -8.02
C HIS A 24 -2.37 7.37 -8.37
N SER A 25 -3.32 7.13 -9.28
CA SER A 25 -4.19 8.21 -9.82
C SER A 25 -5.65 8.07 -9.40
N GLY A 26 -6.16 6.84 -9.34
CA GLY A 26 -7.56 6.53 -9.06
C GLY A 26 -7.95 6.71 -7.60
N TYR A 27 -7.01 6.50 -6.69
CA TYR A 27 -7.20 6.59 -5.25
C TYR A 27 -6.22 7.55 -4.59
N LYS A 28 -6.63 8.17 -3.49
CA LYS A 28 -5.78 9.03 -2.65
C LYS A 28 -5.55 8.38 -1.31
N PHE A 29 -4.30 8.34 -0.89
CA PHE A 29 -3.95 7.85 0.43
C PHE A 29 -4.52 8.81 1.49
N THR A 30 -5.18 8.25 2.49
CA THR A 30 -5.93 9.02 3.50
C THR A 30 -5.48 8.75 4.92
N GLY A 31 -4.75 7.66 5.16
CA GLY A 31 -4.29 7.39 6.51
C GLY A 31 -3.55 6.08 6.71
N LEU A 32 -2.81 6.11 7.82
CA LEU A 32 -2.07 5.02 8.42
C LEU A 32 -2.61 4.85 9.84
N GLN A 33 -2.89 3.62 10.24
CA GLN A 33 -3.16 3.26 11.63
C GLN A 33 -2.25 2.12 12.04
N TYR A 34 -1.60 2.24 13.19
CA TYR A 34 -0.82 1.17 13.80
C TYR A 34 -1.38 0.88 15.20
N ASP A 35 -1.74 -0.39 15.45
CA ASP A 35 -2.17 -0.87 16.76
C ASP A 35 -1.16 -1.90 17.30
N PRO A 36 -0.34 -1.53 18.29
CA PRO A 36 0.66 -2.45 18.84
C PRO A 36 0.03 -3.60 19.63
N ARG A 37 -1.24 -3.50 20.07
CA ARG A 37 -1.91 -4.56 20.84
C ARG A 37 -2.30 -5.73 19.95
N SER A 38 -2.76 -5.43 18.74
CA SER A 38 -3.13 -6.43 17.73
C SER A 38 -2.00 -6.73 16.73
N GLN A 39 -0.86 -6.04 16.84
CA GLN A 39 0.21 -6.07 15.84
C GLN A 39 -0.37 -5.81 14.43
N GLY A 40 -1.22 -4.79 14.35
CA GLY A 40 -2.00 -4.47 13.16
C GLY A 40 -1.55 -3.17 12.53
N VAL A 41 -1.42 -3.16 11.21
CA VAL A 41 -1.27 -1.94 10.40
C VAL A 41 -2.44 -1.85 9.43
N VAL A 42 -3.00 -0.65 9.28
CA VAL A 42 -4.02 -0.38 8.26
C VAL A 42 -3.56 0.81 7.42
N LEU A 43 -3.48 0.59 6.11
CA LEU A 43 -3.27 1.64 5.11
C LEU A 43 -4.59 1.88 4.39
N SER A 44 -5.02 3.13 4.28
CA SER A 44 -6.35 3.48 3.79
C SER A 44 -6.31 4.46 2.63
N TRP A 45 -7.16 4.23 1.63
CA TRP A 45 -7.35 5.10 0.50
C TRP A 45 -8.83 5.46 0.33
N ALA A 46 -9.08 6.64 -0.23
CA ALA A 46 -10.39 7.06 -0.70
C ALA A 46 -10.34 7.28 -2.21
N ARG A 47 -11.47 7.01 -2.90
CA ARG A 47 -11.60 7.26 -4.33
C ARG A 47 -11.26 8.71 -4.64
N GLY A 48 -10.27 8.89 -5.51
CA GLY A 48 -9.83 10.20 -5.97
C GLY A 48 -10.69 10.70 -7.14
N ARG A 49 -10.32 11.87 -7.67
CA ARG A 49 -11.03 12.50 -8.80
C ARG A 49 -10.98 11.69 -10.11
N TRP A 50 -9.97 10.84 -10.26
CA TRP A 50 -9.77 10.01 -11.45
C TRP A 50 -10.32 8.59 -11.28
N GLY A 51 -10.75 8.21 -10.07
CA GLY A 51 -11.44 6.96 -9.83
C GLY A 51 -12.87 7.04 -10.38
N GLY A 52 -13.26 6.06 -11.19
CA GLY A 52 -14.59 6.02 -11.80
C GLY A 52 -15.71 5.88 -10.76
N PRO A 53 -16.93 6.39 -11.02
CA PRO A 53 -18.05 6.32 -10.07
C PRO A 53 -18.50 4.89 -9.75
N SER A 54 -18.16 3.92 -10.60
CA SER A 54 -18.39 2.49 -10.37
C SER A 54 -17.37 1.84 -9.42
N GLN A 55 -16.25 2.50 -9.13
CA GLN A 55 -15.23 1.96 -8.22
C GLN A 55 -15.63 2.17 -6.75
N PRO A 56 -15.18 1.31 -5.82
CA PRO A 56 -15.40 1.47 -4.38
C PRO A 56 -15.05 2.87 -3.86
N ALA A 57 -15.76 3.31 -2.82
CA ALA A 57 -15.53 4.63 -2.23
C ALA A 57 -14.20 4.68 -1.47
N LYS A 58 -13.83 3.56 -0.84
CA LYS A 58 -12.61 3.42 -0.06
C LYS A 58 -12.01 2.03 -0.24
N LEU A 59 -10.69 1.98 -0.05
CA LEU A 59 -9.90 0.76 0.01
C LEU A 59 -9.10 0.77 1.30
N ALA A 60 -8.82 -0.41 1.85
CA ALA A 60 -7.85 -0.56 2.91
C ALA A 60 -7.05 -1.85 2.74
N LEU A 61 -5.73 -1.74 2.93
CA LEU A 61 -4.87 -2.90 3.18
C LEU A 61 -4.75 -3.09 4.69
N ARG A 62 -5.14 -4.27 5.17
CA ARG A 62 -5.06 -4.64 6.58
C ARG A 62 -4.01 -5.71 6.76
N PHE A 63 -3.00 -5.37 7.55
CA PHE A 63 -1.88 -6.22 7.92
C PHE A 63 -2.12 -6.76 9.32
N SER A 64 -1.87 -8.04 9.53
CA SER A 64 -1.99 -8.71 10.83
C SER A 64 -0.76 -9.57 11.12
N GLY A 65 -0.42 -9.67 12.42
CA GLY A 65 0.84 -10.27 12.83
C GLY A 65 2.04 -9.50 12.27
N VAL A 66 1.97 -8.17 12.32
CA VAL A 66 3.04 -7.27 11.88
C VAL A 66 4.26 -7.47 12.78
N ASP A 67 5.39 -7.79 12.15
CA ASP A 67 6.66 -8.03 12.82
C ASP A 67 7.76 -7.04 12.37
N HIS A 68 7.50 -6.25 11.33
CA HIS A 68 8.28 -5.08 10.94
C HIS A 68 7.36 -3.98 10.44
N PHE A 69 7.57 -2.78 10.96
CA PHE A 69 6.89 -1.57 10.49
C PHE A 69 7.83 -0.37 10.61
N SER A 70 8.07 0.31 9.49
CA SER A 70 8.85 1.55 9.46
C SER A 70 8.24 2.58 8.52
N VAL A 71 8.40 3.85 8.89
CA VAL A 71 8.06 5.01 8.06
C VAL A 71 9.33 5.83 7.88
N HIS A 72 9.72 6.03 6.63
CA HIS A 72 10.91 6.78 6.26
C HIS A 72 10.55 8.25 6.02
N PRO A 73 11.51 9.18 6.22
CA PRO A 73 11.26 10.59 5.99
C PRO A 73 10.87 10.85 4.53
N ARG A 74 10.00 11.84 4.34
CA ARG A 74 9.74 12.47 3.04
C ARG A 74 10.89 13.39 2.64
N ASP A 75 10.95 13.76 1.37
CA ASP A 75 11.71 14.92 0.91
C ASP A 75 11.03 16.22 1.37
N PRO A 76 11.70 17.07 2.17
CA PRO A 76 11.14 18.34 2.63
C PRO A 76 10.98 19.41 1.53
N GLU A 77 11.61 19.25 0.36
CA GLU A 77 11.52 20.20 -0.76
C GLU A 77 10.25 20.02 -1.60
N LEU A 78 9.61 18.84 -1.51
CA LEU A 78 8.39 18.54 -2.26
C LEU A 78 7.12 19.12 -1.60
N PRO A 79 6.02 19.31 -2.34
CA PRO A 79 4.75 19.72 -1.74
C PRO A 79 4.14 18.68 -0.80
N TYR A 80 3.41 19.11 0.24
CA TYR A 80 2.62 18.22 1.10
C TYR A 80 1.49 17.47 0.37
N THR A 81 1.09 17.95 -0.81
CA THR A 81 0.11 17.25 -1.65
C THR A 81 0.61 15.89 -2.11
N GLU A 82 1.93 15.71 -2.21
CA GLU A 82 2.54 14.46 -2.68
C GLU A 82 2.59 13.35 -1.63
N ASP A 83 2.37 13.66 -0.35
CA ASP A 83 2.27 12.64 0.72
C ASP A 83 1.04 11.73 0.56
N THR A 84 0.07 12.15 -0.27
CA THR A 84 -1.17 11.40 -0.51
C THR A 84 -1.20 10.67 -1.85
N SER A 85 -0.17 10.87 -2.68
CA SER A 85 -0.05 10.29 -4.02
C SER A 85 0.98 9.18 -3.96
N LEU A 86 0.55 7.94 -4.18
CA LEU A 86 1.48 6.83 -4.26
C LEU A 86 2.28 6.96 -5.57
N ALA A 87 3.61 6.81 -5.52
CA ALA A 87 4.44 6.62 -6.70
C ALA A 87 4.36 5.14 -7.14
N GLU A 88 4.60 4.22 -6.22
CA GLU A 88 4.61 2.79 -6.45
C GLU A 88 4.49 1.96 -5.15
N VAL A 89 4.11 0.69 -5.30
CA VAL A 89 4.16 -0.37 -4.31
C VAL A 89 5.00 -1.49 -4.89
N ALA A 90 5.88 -2.08 -4.09
CA ALA A 90 6.71 -3.18 -4.52
C ALA A 90 7.03 -4.16 -3.40
N TYR A 91 7.68 -5.26 -3.77
CA TYR A 91 8.29 -6.18 -2.82
C TYR A 91 9.73 -5.79 -2.57
N LEU A 92 10.14 -5.90 -1.31
CA LEU A 92 11.51 -5.70 -0.88
C LEU A 92 12.00 -6.99 -0.21
N SER A 93 13.20 -7.45 -0.58
CA SER A 93 13.82 -8.59 0.10
C SER A 93 14.40 -8.16 1.47
N PRO A 94 14.61 -9.11 2.40
CA PRO A 94 15.31 -8.80 3.65
C PRO A 94 16.71 -8.23 3.47
N GLU A 95 17.40 -8.58 2.38
CA GLU A 95 18.75 -8.12 2.06
C GLU A 95 18.73 -6.63 1.67
N ASP A 96 17.78 -6.24 0.83
CA ASP A 96 17.61 -4.85 0.35
C ASP A 96 17.17 -3.89 1.47
N LEU A 97 16.51 -4.39 2.52
CA LEU A 97 16.13 -3.58 3.69
C LEU A 97 17.35 -2.99 4.42
N SER A 98 18.51 -3.66 4.34
CA SER A 98 19.71 -3.32 5.11
C SER A 98 20.65 -2.33 4.41
N GLU A 99 20.59 -2.21 3.09
CA GLU A 99 21.62 -1.52 2.29
C GLU A 99 21.41 0.00 2.15
N ASN A 100 20.46 0.62 2.85
CA ASN A 100 19.93 1.96 2.53
C ASN A 100 19.39 2.09 1.09
N GLU A 101 19.50 1.04 0.27
CA GLU A 101 18.96 0.93 -1.09
C GLU A 101 17.50 0.46 -1.05
N LEU A 102 16.64 1.23 -0.37
CA LEU A 102 15.18 1.18 -0.56
C LEU A 102 14.75 1.59 -2.00
N GLY A 103 15.66 1.52 -2.97
CA GLY A 103 15.47 1.79 -4.39
C GLY A 103 15.51 0.52 -5.26
N ARG A 104 15.89 -0.65 -4.71
CA ARG A 104 15.78 -1.93 -5.42
C ARG A 104 14.42 -2.55 -5.13
N MET A 105 13.46 -2.19 -5.95
CA MET A 105 12.10 -2.71 -5.86
C MET A 105 11.93 -3.91 -6.78
N GLY A 106 11.47 -5.02 -6.19
CA GLY A 106 11.22 -6.26 -6.90
C GLY A 106 9.78 -6.37 -7.39
N MET A 107 9.59 -7.06 -8.51
CA MET A 107 8.26 -7.42 -9.03
C MET A 107 7.63 -8.56 -8.22
N GLU A 108 6.33 -8.80 -8.41
CA GLU A 108 5.59 -9.87 -7.71
C GLU A 108 6.22 -11.26 -7.88
N GLU A 109 6.83 -11.54 -9.04
CA GLU A 109 7.54 -12.80 -9.32
C GLU A 109 8.75 -13.04 -8.42
N GLN A 110 9.25 -11.99 -7.75
CA GLN A 110 10.38 -12.04 -6.82
C GLN A 110 9.91 -12.03 -5.35
N ALA A 111 8.60 -11.98 -5.11
CA ALA A 111 8.05 -12.02 -3.76
C ALA A 111 8.27 -13.40 -3.12
N THR A 112 8.85 -13.40 -1.94
CA THR A 112 9.00 -14.58 -1.08
C THR A 112 8.14 -14.43 0.16
N ASP A 113 8.02 -15.50 0.95
CA ASP A 113 7.33 -15.41 2.24
C ASP A 113 8.01 -14.47 3.24
N GLN A 114 9.26 -14.09 3.00
CA GLN A 114 10.02 -13.16 3.82
C GLN A 114 10.01 -11.73 3.27
N SER A 115 9.37 -11.49 2.13
CA SER A 115 9.33 -10.17 1.51
C SER A 115 8.51 -9.18 2.33
N PHE A 116 8.97 -7.93 2.29
CA PHE A 116 8.28 -6.77 2.82
C PHE A 116 7.46 -6.13 1.69
N LEU A 117 6.37 -5.45 2.04
CA LEU A 117 5.73 -4.50 1.14
C LEU A 117 6.27 -3.11 1.43
N ILE A 118 6.71 -2.43 0.38
CA ILE A 118 7.10 -1.02 0.41
C ILE A 118 6.10 -0.20 -0.39
N PHE A 119 5.63 0.89 0.22
CA PHE A 119 4.78 1.89 -0.40
C PHE A 119 5.60 3.16 -0.52
N HIS A 120 5.94 3.56 -1.74
CA HIS A 120 6.69 4.76 -2.04
C HIS A 120 5.73 5.84 -2.55
N PHE A 121 5.78 7.01 -1.93
CA PHE A 121 4.94 8.14 -2.26
C PHE A 121 5.70 9.13 -3.14
N GLN A 122 4.99 9.95 -3.90
CA GLN A 122 5.61 10.99 -4.72
C GLN A 122 6.40 12.01 -3.89
N SER A 123 6.17 12.09 -2.58
CA SER A 123 6.98 12.90 -1.66
C SER A 123 8.30 12.26 -1.23
N GLU A 124 8.70 11.13 -1.83
CA GLU A 124 9.82 10.27 -1.43
C GLU A 124 9.63 9.58 -0.07
N GLN A 125 8.51 9.81 0.63
CA GLN A 125 8.17 9.04 1.82
C GLN A 125 8.00 7.57 1.48
N LYS A 126 8.49 6.69 2.36
CA LYS A 126 8.33 5.24 2.22
C LYS A 126 7.71 4.66 3.47
N ILE A 127 6.71 3.80 3.30
CA ILE A 127 6.14 2.98 4.35
C ILE A 127 6.51 1.54 4.06
N VAL A 128 7.14 0.85 5.01
CA VAL A 128 7.58 -0.53 4.86
C VAL A 128 6.88 -1.40 5.91
N VAL A 129 6.25 -2.47 5.47
CA VAL A 129 5.51 -3.39 6.34
C VAL A 129 5.89 -4.83 6.00
N ARG A 130 6.22 -5.61 7.03
CA ARG A 130 6.20 -7.08 6.98
C ARG A 130 5.19 -7.58 7.98
N SER A 131 4.45 -8.61 7.58
CA SER A 131 3.38 -9.18 8.37
C SER A 131 3.21 -10.65 8.04
N GLN A 132 2.51 -11.37 8.91
CA GLN A 132 2.10 -12.74 8.63
C GLN A 132 1.07 -12.75 7.50
N GLN A 133 0.10 -11.84 7.53
CA GLN A 133 -0.98 -11.77 6.55
C GLN A 133 -1.35 -10.33 6.20
N VAL A 134 -1.65 -10.11 4.92
CA VAL A 134 -2.26 -8.89 4.39
C VAL A 134 -3.52 -9.22 3.58
N SER A 135 -4.52 -8.36 3.68
CA SER A 135 -5.82 -8.49 2.99
C SER A 135 -6.27 -7.15 2.44
N LEU A 136 -6.93 -7.18 1.28
CA LEU A 136 -7.60 -6.02 0.70
C LEU A 136 -9.07 -5.98 1.15
N HIS A 137 -9.50 -4.81 1.61
CA HIS A 137 -10.87 -4.51 1.97
C HIS A 137 -11.40 -3.37 1.10
N VAL A 138 -12.50 -3.62 0.40
CA VAL A 138 -13.22 -2.64 -0.39
C VAL A 138 -14.46 -2.17 0.37
N PHE A 139 -14.76 -0.88 0.31
CA PHE A 139 -15.94 -0.30 0.94
C PHE A 139 -16.74 0.47 -0.09
N GLU A 140 -17.94 -0.03 -0.37
CA GLU A 140 -18.90 0.63 -1.25
C GLU A 140 -19.50 1.88 -0.58
N GLN A 141 -19.95 2.85 -1.39
CA GLN A 141 -20.88 3.84 -0.85
C GLN A 141 -22.20 3.13 -0.53
N PRO A 142 -22.90 3.48 0.56
CA PRO A 142 -24.30 3.10 0.67
C PRO A 142 -25.03 3.64 -0.58
N ALA A 143 -25.84 2.80 -1.23
CA ALA A 143 -26.72 3.26 -2.29
C ALA A 143 -27.49 4.49 -1.78
N GLU A 144 -27.42 5.60 -2.50
CA GLU A 144 -28.29 6.74 -2.21
C GLU A 144 -29.73 6.25 -2.32
N VAL A 145 -30.45 6.28 -1.19
CA VAL A 145 -31.88 5.93 -1.08
C VAL A 145 -32.73 7.13 -1.45
#